data_AF-A0A2V9H9X3-F1
#
_entry.id   AF-A0A2V9H9X3-F1
#
_cell.length_a   1.000
_cell.length_b   1.000
_cell.length_c   1.000
_cell.angle_alpha   90.00
_cell.angle_beta   90.00
_cell.angle_gamma   90.00
#
_symmetry.space_group_name_H-M   'P 1'
#
loop_
_entity.id
_entity.type
_entity.pdbx_description
1 polymer ?
#
loop_
_entity_poly.entity_id
_entity_poly.type
_entity_poly.pdbx_seq_one_letter_code
_entity_poly.pdbx_strand_id
1 'polypeptide(L)'
;MLTASLPIRHVSEFSAEVRESLTKPGQRELPSKYLYDEVGSALFEAICVLPEYGLTRADARLLEKYSREIVGRLPSPIQVAELGSGSGKKTRWILEALSRRQRTYYYPIEISPSALAACAKELGQIDLVSVVGHEQPYLEGLRTVAEGRGERDHLLVLFLGSTIGNFDRDAGEEFLSEMREILQPGDALLLGTDLEKSIELQLLAYDDPAGVTAAFNLNLLARINRELGADFDLSSFRHQARWNRVERRIEMHLGSMCRQTVHVPAASLRFMLDEDETIWTESSHKYQAEEIPEMAERTGFRCDGQWIDREWPFAQNLLIAG
;
A
#
# COMPACT_ATOMS: atom_id res chain seq x y z
N MET A 1 -16.30 25.85 -8.02
CA MET A 1 -14.85 25.74 -8.27
C MET A 1 -14.14 25.93 -6.94
N LEU A 2 -13.84 24.83 -6.26
CA LEU A 2 -12.96 24.81 -5.10
C LEU A 2 -11.76 23.97 -5.55
N THR A 3 -10.73 24.64 -6.05
CA THR A 3 -9.40 24.05 -6.11
C THR A 3 -8.99 23.81 -4.67
N ALA A 4 -9.04 22.57 -4.21
CA ALA A 4 -8.40 22.19 -2.95
C ALA A 4 -6.92 22.50 -3.11
N SER A 5 -6.47 23.61 -2.52
CA SER A 5 -5.06 23.96 -2.51
C SER A 5 -4.35 22.95 -1.63
N LEU A 6 -3.59 22.04 -2.24
CA LEU A 6 -2.64 21.19 -1.52
C LEU A 6 -1.75 22.10 -0.65
N PRO A 7 -1.44 21.72 0.60
CA PRO A 7 -0.60 22.54 1.47
C PRO A 7 0.75 22.81 0.80
N ILE A 8 1.25 24.04 0.88
CA ILE A 8 2.53 24.47 0.28
C ILE A 8 3.69 23.53 0.64
N ARG A 9 3.65 22.93 1.84
CA ARG A 9 4.63 21.95 2.32
C ARG A 9 4.65 20.66 1.49
N HIS A 10 3.47 20.11 1.14
CA HIS A 10 3.36 18.90 0.31
C HIS A 10 3.89 19.13 -1.11
N VAL A 11 3.63 20.30 -1.69
CA VAL A 11 4.14 20.64 -3.03
C VAL A 11 5.67 20.78 -3.01
N SER A 12 6.23 21.34 -1.93
CA SER A 12 7.69 21.47 -1.78
C SER A 12 8.39 20.12 -1.63
N GLU A 13 7.83 19.19 -0.85
CA GLU A 13 8.37 17.83 -0.68
C GLU A 13 8.28 17.04 -1.99
N PHE A 14 7.11 17.03 -2.63
CA PHE A 14 6.91 16.36 -3.91
C PHE A 14 7.87 16.86 -4.99
N SER A 15 8.05 18.18 -5.08
CA SER A 15 9.01 18.79 -6.00
C SER A 15 10.46 18.35 -5.73
N ALA A 16 10.88 18.32 -4.46
CA ALA A 16 12.22 17.90 -4.06
C ALA A 16 12.47 16.43 -4.40
N GLU A 17 11.54 15.54 -4.05
CA GLU A 17 11.65 14.11 -4.34
C GLU A 17 11.65 13.83 -5.85
N VAL A 18 10.80 14.50 -6.64
CA VAL A 18 10.81 14.37 -8.12
C VAL A 18 12.17 14.78 -8.69
N ARG A 19 12.77 15.86 -8.18
CA ARG A 19 14.09 16.29 -8.62
C ARG A 19 15.15 15.25 -8.31
N GLU A 20 15.23 14.80 -7.05
CA GLU A 20 16.22 13.82 -6.61
C GLU A 20 16.09 12.51 -7.41
N SER A 21 14.87 12.01 -7.51
CA SER A 21 14.46 10.81 -8.24
C SER A 21 14.86 10.79 -9.71
N LEU A 22 14.70 11.90 -10.42
CA LEU A 22 14.95 12.00 -11.86
C LEU A 22 16.40 12.45 -12.20
N THR A 23 17.16 12.89 -11.20
CA THR A 23 18.57 13.29 -11.36
C THR A 23 19.56 12.32 -10.76
N LYS A 24 19.11 11.31 -9.99
CA LYS A 24 20.00 10.29 -9.44
C LYS A 24 20.76 9.57 -10.56
N PRO A 25 22.06 9.25 -10.36
CA PRO A 25 22.81 8.45 -11.32
C PRO A 25 22.17 7.07 -11.53
N GLY A 26 22.16 6.58 -12.76
CA GLY A 26 21.63 5.25 -13.09
C GLY A 26 20.13 5.26 -13.39
N GLN A 27 19.42 4.23 -12.92
CA GLN A 27 18.00 4.04 -13.20
C GLN A 27 17.17 5.13 -12.50
N ARG A 28 16.47 5.95 -13.28
CA ARG A 28 15.51 6.93 -12.75
C ARG A 28 14.32 6.20 -12.14
N GLU A 29 13.84 6.68 -11.01
CA GLU A 29 12.76 6.05 -10.27
C GLU A 29 11.95 7.09 -9.54
N LEU A 30 10.62 7.06 -9.66
CA LEU A 30 9.72 7.94 -8.93
C LEU A 30 9.01 7.14 -7.82
N PRO A 31 8.89 7.68 -6.60
CA PRO A 31 8.24 6.99 -5.49
C PRO A 31 6.77 6.65 -5.79
N SER A 32 6.39 5.38 -5.59
CA SER A 32 5.04 4.87 -5.85
C SER A 32 3.95 5.55 -5.03
N LYS A 33 4.28 6.13 -3.86
CA LYS A 33 3.33 6.92 -3.05
C LYS A 33 2.68 8.06 -3.85
N TYR A 34 3.33 8.57 -4.88
CA TYR A 34 2.80 9.64 -5.73
C TYR A 34 1.80 9.16 -6.78
N LEU A 35 1.64 7.85 -6.99
CA LEU A 35 0.58 7.28 -7.82
C LEU A 35 -0.81 7.53 -7.23
N TYR A 36 -0.93 7.76 -5.92
CA TYR A 36 -2.19 7.79 -5.18
C TYR A 36 -2.75 9.22 -4.95
N ASP A 37 -2.79 10.04 -6.00
CA ASP A 37 -3.70 11.21 -5.97
C ASP A 37 -5.17 10.77 -6.12
N GLU A 38 -6.12 11.70 -6.20
CA GLU A 38 -7.54 11.38 -6.32
C GLU A 38 -7.82 10.48 -7.54
N VAL A 39 -7.22 10.80 -8.69
CA VAL A 39 -7.40 10.05 -9.94
C VAL A 39 -6.74 8.68 -9.85
N GLY A 40 -5.51 8.61 -9.37
CA GLY A 40 -4.78 7.37 -9.23
C GLY A 40 -5.39 6.42 -8.21
N SER A 41 -5.93 6.95 -7.11
CA SER A 41 -6.70 6.16 -6.14
C SER A 41 -7.94 5.54 -6.78
N ALA A 42 -8.66 6.30 -7.63
CA ALA A 42 -9.81 5.78 -8.35
C ALA A 42 -9.42 4.72 -9.39
N LEU A 43 -8.30 4.91 -10.09
CA LEU A 43 -7.74 3.92 -11.01
C LEU A 43 -7.32 2.64 -10.28
N PHE A 44 -6.73 2.75 -9.09
CA PHE A 44 -6.38 1.59 -8.28
C PHE A 44 -7.60 0.82 -7.78
N GLU A 45 -8.68 1.51 -7.39
CA GLU A 45 -9.97 0.84 -7.07
C GLU A 45 -10.55 0.12 -8.30
N ALA A 46 -10.34 0.63 -9.51
CA ALA A 46 -10.71 -0.06 -10.74
C ALA A 46 -9.81 -1.30 -10.99
N ILE A 47 -8.49 -1.19 -10.75
CA ILE A 47 -7.56 -2.33 -10.81
C ILE A 47 -8.02 -3.44 -9.86
N CYS A 48 -8.43 -3.08 -8.64
CA CYS A 48 -8.88 -4.04 -7.62
C CYS A 48 -10.07 -4.92 -8.05
N VAL A 49 -10.83 -4.52 -9.08
CA VAL A 49 -11.96 -5.30 -9.60
C VAL A 49 -11.71 -5.94 -10.97
N LEU A 50 -10.51 -5.76 -11.55
CA LEU A 50 -10.14 -6.42 -12.81
C LEU A 50 -10.08 -7.94 -12.64
N PRO A 51 -10.52 -8.73 -13.64
CA PRO A 51 -10.42 -10.18 -13.58
C PRO A 51 -8.97 -10.65 -13.46
N GLU A 52 -8.02 -9.95 -14.07
CA GLU A 52 -6.60 -10.26 -14.04
C GLU A 52 -5.96 -10.03 -12.66
N TYR A 53 -6.43 -9.02 -11.92
CA TYR A 53 -5.88 -8.65 -10.61
C TYR A 53 -6.58 -9.41 -9.47
N GLY A 54 -6.18 -10.65 -9.23
CA GLY A 54 -6.81 -11.52 -8.23
C GLY A 54 -6.46 -11.23 -6.77
N LEU A 55 -5.45 -10.41 -6.51
CA LEU A 55 -4.91 -10.15 -5.17
C LEU A 55 -5.99 -9.66 -4.19
N THR A 56 -6.75 -8.63 -4.57
CA THR A 56 -7.80 -8.06 -3.69
C THR A 56 -8.89 -9.09 -3.37
N ARG A 57 -9.24 -9.95 -4.32
CA ARG A 57 -10.23 -11.02 -4.11
C ARG A 57 -9.70 -12.12 -3.20
N ALA A 58 -8.43 -12.50 -3.38
CA ALA A 58 -7.76 -13.49 -2.53
C ALA A 58 -7.73 -13.04 -1.07
N ASP A 59 -7.31 -11.80 -0.85
CA ASP A 59 -7.27 -11.15 0.45
C ASP A 59 -8.67 -11.15 1.11
N ALA A 60 -9.68 -10.66 0.38
CA ALA A 60 -11.06 -10.64 0.88
C ALA A 60 -11.61 -12.03 1.22
N ARG A 61 -11.36 -13.06 0.38
CA ARG A 61 -11.80 -14.44 0.66
C ARG A 61 -11.22 -14.97 1.96
N LEU A 62 -9.95 -14.70 2.25
CA LEU A 62 -9.33 -15.13 3.50
C LEU A 62 -9.92 -14.41 4.71
N LEU A 63 -10.10 -13.09 4.62
CA LEU A 63 -10.67 -12.30 5.71
C LEU A 63 -12.13 -12.71 5.98
N GLU A 64 -12.95 -12.89 4.94
CA GLU A 64 -14.32 -13.37 5.07
C GLU A 64 -14.36 -14.74 5.76
N LYS A 65 -13.51 -15.68 5.31
CA LYS A 65 -13.50 -17.06 5.80
C LYS A 65 -12.92 -17.20 7.22
N TYR A 66 -11.86 -16.47 7.54
CA TYR A 66 -11.05 -16.71 8.73
C TYR A 66 -11.12 -15.59 9.78
N SER A 67 -11.81 -14.47 9.54
CA SER A 67 -11.94 -13.35 10.49
C SER A 67 -12.31 -13.79 11.91
N ARG A 68 -13.28 -14.70 12.08
CA ARG A 68 -13.69 -15.20 13.40
C ARG A 68 -12.60 -16.02 14.09
N GLU A 69 -11.82 -16.78 13.33
CA GLU A 69 -10.70 -17.56 13.86
C GLU A 69 -9.56 -16.63 14.28
N ILE A 70 -9.22 -15.65 13.41
CA ILE A 70 -8.21 -14.62 13.68
C ILE A 70 -8.57 -13.87 14.96
N VAL A 71 -9.77 -13.30 15.04
CA VAL A 71 -10.28 -12.60 16.23
C VAL A 71 -10.41 -13.54 17.44
N GLY A 72 -10.62 -14.83 17.20
CA GLY A 72 -10.59 -15.91 18.19
C GLY A 72 -9.33 -15.93 19.04
N ARG A 73 -8.18 -15.64 18.41
CA ARG A 73 -6.83 -15.74 18.97
C ARG A 73 -6.36 -14.44 19.64
N LEU A 74 -7.08 -13.33 19.43
CA LEU A 74 -6.68 -12.02 19.94
C LEU A 74 -7.11 -11.79 21.40
N PRO A 75 -6.33 -11.03 22.17
CA PRO A 75 -6.70 -10.64 23.53
C PRO A 75 -7.87 -9.65 23.54
N SER A 76 -8.37 -9.35 24.74
CA SER A 76 -9.45 -8.39 24.98
C SER A 76 -9.16 -7.62 26.27
N PRO A 77 -9.36 -6.29 26.33
CA PRO A 77 -9.83 -5.41 25.25
C PRO A 77 -8.77 -5.20 24.15
N ILE A 78 -9.22 -4.99 22.90
CA ILE A 78 -8.34 -4.71 21.75
C ILE A 78 -8.91 -3.59 20.88
N GLN A 79 -8.03 -2.69 20.46
CA GLN A 79 -8.29 -1.66 19.46
C GLN A 79 -7.68 -2.05 18.12
N VAL A 80 -8.13 -1.42 17.03
CA VAL A 80 -7.64 -1.75 15.68
C VAL A 80 -7.05 -0.52 15.03
N ALA A 81 -5.78 -0.56 14.64
CA ALA A 81 -5.16 0.42 13.74
C ALA A 81 -4.99 -0.20 12.36
N GLU A 82 -5.16 0.56 11.29
CA GLU A 82 -4.90 0.06 9.93
C GLU A 82 -4.01 1.02 9.16
N LEU A 83 -2.93 0.48 8.58
CA LEU A 83 -1.97 1.22 7.78
C LEU A 83 -2.38 1.12 6.31
N GLY A 84 -2.73 2.24 5.68
CA GLY A 84 -3.17 2.26 4.29
C GLY A 84 -4.59 1.70 4.14
N SER A 85 -5.53 2.25 4.90
CA SER A 85 -6.89 1.69 5.02
C SER A 85 -7.71 1.69 3.73
N GLY A 86 -7.35 2.53 2.75
CA GLY A 86 -8.11 2.66 1.50
C GLY A 86 -9.61 2.88 1.77
N SER A 87 -10.48 2.09 1.12
CA SER A 87 -11.93 2.16 1.31
C SER A 87 -12.47 1.37 2.51
N GLY A 88 -11.64 0.61 3.24
CA GLY A 88 -12.05 -0.17 4.41
C GLY A 88 -12.88 -1.44 4.12
N LYS A 89 -13.22 -1.74 2.86
CA LYS A 89 -14.08 -2.88 2.47
C LYS A 89 -13.60 -4.23 3.02
N LYS A 90 -12.29 -4.46 3.04
CA LYS A 90 -11.67 -5.70 3.55
C LYS A 90 -11.72 -5.77 5.07
N THR A 91 -11.45 -4.64 5.71
CA THR A 91 -11.38 -4.46 7.17
C THR A 91 -12.72 -4.74 7.84
N ARG A 92 -13.83 -4.52 7.13
CA ARG A 92 -15.19 -4.86 7.57
C ARG A 92 -15.27 -6.25 8.22
N TRP A 93 -14.65 -7.27 7.62
CA TRP A 93 -14.73 -8.65 8.12
C TRP A 93 -14.14 -8.81 9.53
N ILE A 94 -13.01 -8.16 9.80
CA ILE A 94 -12.36 -8.19 11.11
C ILE A 94 -13.17 -7.40 12.13
N LEU A 95 -13.63 -6.20 11.77
CA LEU A 95 -14.41 -5.35 12.66
C LEU A 95 -15.78 -5.94 13.00
N GLU A 96 -16.48 -6.56 12.04
CA GLU A 96 -17.73 -7.28 12.30
C GLU A 96 -17.50 -8.47 13.25
N ALA A 97 -16.38 -9.19 13.11
CA ALA A 97 -16.04 -10.27 14.02
C ALA A 97 -15.72 -9.76 15.45
N LEU A 98 -15.03 -8.63 15.57
CA LEU A 98 -14.73 -7.99 16.85
C LEU A 98 -15.97 -7.39 17.54
N SER A 99 -16.84 -6.72 16.79
CA SER A 99 -18.06 -6.07 17.30
C SER A 99 -18.99 -7.02 18.07
N ARG A 100 -18.94 -8.32 17.73
CA ARG A 100 -19.71 -9.37 18.42
C ARG A 100 -19.15 -9.75 19.79
N ARG A 101 -17.92 -9.34 20.09
CA ARG A 101 -17.20 -9.68 21.33
C ARG A 101 -16.98 -8.46 22.22
N GLN A 102 -16.81 -7.28 21.64
CA GLN A 102 -16.50 -6.05 22.36
C GLN A 102 -16.85 -4.81 21.54
N ARG A 103 -16.90 -3.66 22.22
CA ARG A 103 -16.86 -2.37 21.54
C ARG A 103 -15.43 -2.12 21.04
N THR A 104 -15.30 -1.65 19.80
CA THR A 104 -13.99 -1.49 19.16
C THR A 104 -13.82 -0.06 18.65
N TYR A 105 -12.71 0.58 19.01
CA TYR A 105 -12.23 1.76 18.29
C TYR A 105 -11.33 1.29 17.15
N TYR A 106 -11.61 1.83 15.98
CA TYR A 106 -10.89 1.57 14.75
C TYR A 106 -10.24 2.87 14.24
N TYR A 107 -8.95 2.81 13.99
CA TYR A 107 -8.09 3.93 13.64
C TYR A 107 -7.49 3.73 12.24
N PRO A 108 -8.20 4.13 11.16
CA PRO A 108 -7.62 4.14 9.83
C PRO A 108 -6.54 5.22 9.72
N ILE A 109 -5.34 4.82 9.30
CA ILE A 109 -4.18 5.71 9.07
C ILE A 109 -3.91 5.75 7.57
N GLU A 110 -4.04 6.93 6.97
CA GLU A 110 -4.03 7.08 5.52
C GLU A 110 -3.65 8.51 5.12
N ILE A 111 -2.88 8.67 4.03
CA ILE A 111 -2.46 10.00 3.56
C ILE A 111 -3.49 10.68 2.67
N SER A 112 -4.49 9.92 2.21
CA SER A 112 -5.56 10.38 1.33
C SER A 112 -6.83 10.74 2.13
N PRO A 113 -7.23 12.03 2.18
CA PRO A 113 -8.46 12.45 2.86
C PRO A 113 -9.73 11.81 2.27
N SER A 114 -9.75 11.56 0.96
CA SER A 114 -10.89 10.94 0.28
C SER A 114 -11.02 9.47 0.65
N ALA A 115 -9.90 8.76 0.79
CA ALA A 115 -9.89 7.37 1.28
C ALA A 115 -10.39 7.29 2.74
N LEU A 116 -9.91 8.17 3.64
CA LEU A 116 -10.41 8.25 5.02
C LEU A 116 -11.93 8.49 5.07
N ALA A 117 -12.45 9.40 4.25
CA ALA A 117 -13.87 9.67 4.19
C ALA A 117 -14.69 8.47 3.69
N ALA A 118 -14.18 7.75 2.67
CA ALA A 118 -14.81 6.53 2.18
C ALA A 118 -14.80 5.42 3.24
N CYS A 119 -13.67 5.22 3.90
CA CYS A 119 -13.47 4.25 4.98
C CYS A 119 -14.42 4.51 6.16
N ALA A 120 -14.51 5.76 6.63
CA ALA A 120 -15.42 6.15 7.71
C ALA A 120 -16.90 5.91 7.33
N LYS A 121 -17.28 6.17 6.08
CA LYS A 121 -18.63 5.89 5.58
C LYS A 121 -18.93 4.38 5.53
N GLU A 122 -17.96 3.58 5.09
CA GLU A 122 -18.09 2.13 4.93
C GLU A 122 -18.18 1.42 6.29
N LEU A 123 -17.28 1.78 7.22
CA LEU A 123 -17.07 1.08 8.49
C LEU A 123 -17.84 1.70 9.65
N GLY A 124 -18.22 2.98 9.57
CA GLY A 124 -19.06 3.64 10.57
C GLY A 124 -20.51 3.12 10.65
N GLN A 125 -20.88 2.21 9.74
CA GLN A 125 -22.17 1.52 9.74
C GLN A 125 -22.17 0.24 10.60
N ILE A 126 -21.00 -0.21 11.08
CA ILE A 126 -20.90 -1.42 11.89
C ILE A 126 -21.24 -1.07 13.34
N ASP A 127 -22.24 -1.78 13.90
CA ASP A 127 -22.62 -1.61 15.30
C ASP A 127 -21.43 -1.82 16.23
N LEU A 128 -21.34 -1.03 17.30
CA LEU A 128 -20.28 -1.08 18.31
C LEU A 128 -18.86 -0.78 17.80
N VAL A 129 -18.73 -0.24 16.58
CA VAL A 129 -17.47 0.27 16.04
C VAL A 129 -17.46 1.79 16.04
N SER A 130 -16.41 2.39 16.59
CA SER A 130 -16.13 3.83 16.50
C SER A 130 -14.95 4.06 15.56
N VAL A 131 -15.10 4.83 14.49
CA VAL A 131 -14.02 5.14 13.54
C VAL A 131 -13.37 6.48 13.87
N VAL A 132 -12.04 6.52 13.99
CA VAL A 132 -11.25 7.74 14.26
C VAL A 132 -10.08 7.81 13.27
N GLY A 133 -10.24 8.60 12.20
CA GLY A 133 -9.23 8.68 11.13
C GLY A 133 -8.01 9.53 11.47
N HIS A 134 -6.84 9.08 11.00
CA HIS A 134 -5.56 9.76 11.11
C HIS A 134 -4.98 10.03 9.73
N GLU A 135 -4.94 11.31 9.33
CA GLU A 135 -4.29 11.75 8.08
C GLU A 135 -2.77 11.89 8.28
N GLN A 136 -2.08 10.76 8.38
CA GLN A 136 -0.65 10.70 8.71
C GLN A 136 0.05 9.56 7.95
N PRO A 137 1.37 9.64 7.75
CA PRO A 137 2.17 8.50 7.32
C PRO A 137 2.06 7.32 8.28
N TYR A 138 2.25 6.10 7.78
CA TYR A 138 1.97 4.84 8.49
C TYR A 138 2.47 4.79 9.94
N LEU A 139 3.80 4.83 10.15
CA LEU A 139 4.37 4.68 11.49
C LEU A 139 4.12 5.89 12.40
N GLU A 140 3.95 7.10 11.84
CA GLU A 140 3.59 8.29 12.61
C GLU A 140 2.15 8.21 13.13
N GLY A 141 1.21 7.80 12.28
CA GLY A 141 -0.16 7.53 12.68
C GLY A 141 -0.24 6.40 13.71
N LEU A 142 0.55 5.33 13.52
CA LEU A 142 0.58 4.21 14.46
C LEU A 142 1.08 4.64 15.85
N ARG A 143 2.15 5.46 15.92
CA ARG A 143 2.63 6.04 17.18
C ARG A 143 1.53 6.86 17.86
N THR A 144 0.83 7.71 17.08
CA THR A 144 -0.27 8.52 17.59
C THR A 144 -1.38 7.65 18.22
N VAL A 145 -1.74 6.53 17.58
CA VAL A 145 -2.74 5.59 18.12
C VAL A 145 -2.20 4.86 19.36
N ALA A 146 -0.95 4.39 19.33
CA ALA A 146 -0.33 3.66 20.43
C ALA A 146 -0.11 4.53 21.69
N GLU A 147 0.16 5.82 21.53
CA GLU A 147 0.28 6.79 22.64
C GLU A 147 -1.08 7.12 23.27
N GLY A 148 -2.17 7.03 22.50
CA GLY A 148 -3.52 7.32 22.94
C GLY A 148 -4.26 6.15 23.61
N ARG A 149 -3.70 4.93 23.60
CA ARG A 149 -4.38 3.73 24.12
C ARG A 149 -4.36 3.67 25.66
N GLY A 150 -5.33 2.98 26.24
CA GLY A 150 -5.32 2.68 27.67
C GLY A 150 -4.26 1.66 28.05
N GLU A 151 -3.77 1.69 29.29
CA GLU A 151 -2.72 0.77 29.79
C GLU A 151 -3.05 -0.73 29.65
N ARG A 152 -4.34 -1.08 29.52
CA ARG A 152 -4.83 -2.47 29.39
C ARG A 152 -5.31 -2.80 27.98
N ASP A 153 -5.28 -1.84 27.06
CA ASP A 153 -5.76 -2.03 25.70
C ASP A 153 -4.65 -2.62 24.84
N HIS A 154 -4.94 -3.76 24.23
CA HIS A 154 -4.09 -4.31 23.17
C HIS A 154 -4.35 -3.60 21.85
N LEU A 155 -3.39 -3.67 20.93
CA LEU A 155 -3.54 -3.17 19.57
C LEU A 155 -3.44 -4.30 18.55
N LEU A 156 -4.41 -4.36 17.64
CA LEU A 156 -4.30 -5.09 16.38
C LEU A 156 -3.97 -4.08 15.28
N VAL A 157 -2.79 -4.22 14.67
CA VAL A 157 -2.43 -3.50 13.46
C VAL A 157 -2.84 -4.32 12.25
N LEU A 158 -3.54 -3.71 11.31
CA LEU A 158 -3.86 -4.29 10.01
C LEU A 158 -2.90 -3.67 8.98
N PHE A 159 -2.19 -4.52 8.25
CA PHE A 159 -1.42 -4.11 7.08
C PHE A 159 -1.72 -5.07 5.92
N LEU A 160 -2.80 -4.77 5.21
CA LEU A 160 -3.46 -5.68 4.28
C LEU A 160 -3.03 -5.41 2.82
N GLY A 161 -3.48 -6.26 1.88
CA GLY A 161 -3.32 -6.00 0.45
C GLY A 161 -1.89 -6.13 -0.09
N SER A 162 -0.96 -6.71 0.67
CA SER A 162 0.44 -6.85 0.26
C SER A 162 1.16 -5.53 0.00
N THR A 163 0.73 -4.43 0.64
CA THR A 163 1.41 -3.13 0.56
C THR A 163 2.85 -3.21 1.09
N ILE A 164 3.16 -4.14 2.00
CA ILE A 164 4.55 -4.45 2.42
C ILE A 164 5.44 -4.85 1.24
N GLY A 165 4.87 -5.41 0.17
CA GLY A 165 5.59 -5.76 -1.05
C GLY A 165 6.07 -4.55 -1.85
N ASN A 166 5.61 -3.34 -1.54
CA ASN A 166 6.10 -2.11 -2.18
C ASN A 166 7.44 -1.64 -1.62
N PHE A 167 7.89 -2.23 -0.51
CA PHE A 167 9.20 -2.01 0.06
C PHE A 167 10.18 -3.02 -0.52
N ASP A 168 11.42 -2.59 -0.77
CA ASP A 168 12.53 -3.53 -0.89
C ASP A 168 12.60 -4.40 0.38
N ARG A 169 13.12 -5.63 0.26
CA ARG A 169 13.07 -6.62 1.36
C ARG A 169 13.66 -6.08 2.66
N ASP A 170 14.85 -5.49 2.60
CA ASP A 170 15.52 -4.92 3.78
C ASP A 170 14.71 -3.77 4.40
N ALA A 171 14.14 -2.89 3.56
CA ALA A 171 13.28 -1.79 4.02
C ALA A 171 11.95 -2.31 4.61
N GLY A 172 11.44 -3.44 4.12
CA GLY A 172 10.27 -4.11 4.70
C GLY A 172 10.56 -4.70 6.08
N GLU A 173 11.75 -5.29 6.28
CA GLU A 173 12.19 -5.77 7.61
C GLU A 173 12.44 -4.62 8.58
N GLU A 174 13.06 -3.53 8.13
CA GLU A 174 13.24 -2.30 8.91
C GLU A 174 11.88 -1.72 9.32
N PHE A 175 10.93 -1.61 8.39
CA PHE A 175 9.58 -1.13 8.66
C PHE A 175 8.86 -1.99 9.70
N LEU A 176 8.97 -3.33 9.61
CA LEU A 176 8.40 -4.21 10.64
C LEU A 176 9.13 -4.06 11.98
N SER A 177 10.45 -3.89 11.99
CA SER A 177 11.21 -3.69 13.22
C SER A 177 10.81 -2.38 13.93
N GLU A 178 10.67 -1.28 13.17
CA GLU A 178 10.16 -0.02 13.72
C GLU A 178 8.72 -0.14 14.20
N MET A 179 7.87 -0.88 13.47
CA MET A 179 6.51 -1.19 13.93
C MET A 179 6.54 -1.95 15.25
N ARG A 180 7.44 -2.93 15.38
CA ARG A 180 7.61 -3.69 16.62
C ARG A 180 7.95 -2.77 17.77
N GLU A 181 8.84 -1.79 17.60
CA GLU A 181 9.21 -0.85 18.67
C GLU A 181 8.02 -0.02 19.20
N ILE A 182 7.01 0.23 18.37
CA ILE A 182 5.80 0.98 18.75
C ILE A 182 4.82 0.08 19.55
N LEU A 183 4.82 -1.23 19.26
CA LEU A 183 3.89 -2.18 19.86
C LEU A 183 4.35 -2.68 21.24
N GLN A 184 3.39 -3.03 22.09
CA GLN A 184 3.63 -3.71 23.35
C GLN A 184 3.63 -5.24 23.16
N PRO A 185 4.35 -6.01 24.01
CA PRO A 185 4.24 -7.46 24.00
C PRO A 185 2.79 -7.93 24.09
N GLY A 186 2.39 -8.83 23.20
CA GLY A 186 1.01 -9.34 23.10
C GLY A 186 0.08 -8.55 22.18
N ASP A 187 0.51 -7.40 21.66
CA ASP A 187 -0.15 -6.78 20.50
C ASP A 187 -0.01 -7.66 19.26
N ALA A 188 -0.84 -7.41 18.26
CA ALA A 188 -0.90 -8.22 17.05
C ALA A 188 -0.75 -7.38 15.78
N LEU A 189 -0.20 -8.00 14.75
CA LEU A 189 -0.17 -7.52 13.38
C LEU A 189 -0.84 -8.58 12.50
N LEU A 190 -1.86 -8.19 11.73
CA LEU A 190 -2.40 -8.98 10.63
C LEU A 190 -1.79 -8.46 9.32
N LEU A 191 -0.84 -9.22 8.78
CA LEU A 191 -0.06 -8.87 7.60
C LEU A 191 -0.52 -9.68 6.39
N GLY A 192 -1.02 -9.00 5.37
CA GLY A 192 -1.34 -9.60 4.07
C GLY A 192 -0.12 -9.60 3.15
N THR A 193 0.21 -10.74 2.54
CA THR A 193 1.35 -10.87 1.60
C THR A 193 0.97 -11.63 0.34
N ASP A 194 1.29 -11.06 -0.82
CA ASP A 194 1.10 -11.71 -2.10
C ASP A 194 2.20 -12.73 -2.33
N LEU A 195 1.82 -13.99 -2.58
CA LEU A 195 2.79 -15.07 -2.71
C LEU A 195 3.22 -15.25 -4.16
N GLU A 196 4.38 -15.86 -4.37
CA GLU A 196 4.84 -16.21 -5.70
C GLU A 196 3.82 -17.11 -6.43
N LYS A 197 3.64 -16.83 -7.72
CA LYS A 197 2.76 -17.55 -8.65
C LYS A 197 3.34 -17.46 -10.06
N SER A 198 2.70 -18.08 -11.06
CA SER A 198 3.28 -18.12 -12.41
C SER A 198 3.56 -16.71 -12.94
N ILE A 199 4.68 -16.57 -13.65
CA ILE A 199 5.13 -15.26 -14.16
C ILE A 199 4.07 -14.67 -15.11
N GLU A 200 3.39 -15.51 -15.91
CA GLU A 200 2.32 -15.03 -16.78
C GLU A 200 1.17 -14.41 -16.00
N LEU A 201 0.74 -15.06 -14.91
CA LEU A 201 -0.35 -14.57 -14.07
C LEU A 201 0.02 -13.25 -13.38
N GLN A 202 1.27 -13.15 -12.92
CA GLN A 202 1.76 -11.92 -12.30
C GLN A 202 1.86 -10.78 -13.30
N LEU A 203 2.44 -11.00 -14.48
CA LEU A 203 2.53 -9.95 -15.50
C LEU A 203 1.15 -9.49 -15.95
N LEU A 204 0.23 -10.42 -16.17
CA LEU A 204 -1.14 -10.09 -16.59
C LEU A 204 -1.90 -9.25 -15.57
N ALA A 205 -1.64 -9.43 -14.26
CA ALA A 205 -2.23 -8.59 -13.21
C ALA A 205 -1.74 -7.14 -13.20
N TYR A 206 -0.55 -6.87 -13.74
CA TYR A 206 0.04 -5.53 -13.76
C TYR A 206 0.11 -4.92 -15.17
N ASP A 207 -0.28 -5.68 -16.19
CA ASP A 207 -0.37 -5.26 -17.59
C ASP A 207 -1.70 -5.77 -18.17
N ASP A 208 -2.80 -5.33 -17.56
CA ASP A 208 -4.13 -5.77 -17.93
C ASP A 208 -4.49 -5.33 -19.37
N PRO A 209 -5.18 -6.18 -20.16
CA PRO A 209 -5.53 -5.85 -21.54
C PRO A 209 -6.47 -4.64 -21.69
N ALA A 210 -7.17 -4.27 -20.61
CA ALA A 210 -8.04 -3.09 -20.58
C ALA A 210 -7.25 -1.78 -20.46
N GLY A 211 -5.96 -1.84 -20.16
CA GLY A 211 -5.05 -0.68 -20.05
C GLY A 211 -5.27 0.17 -18.80
N VAL A 212 -5.96 -0.36 -17.78
CA VAL A 212 -6.26 0.41 -16.56
C VAL A 212 -4.99 0.60 -15.73
N THR A 213 -4.15 -0.43 -15.60
CA THR A 213 -2.85 -0.33 -14.90
C THR A 213 -1.86 0.55 -15.66
N ALA A 214 -1.92 0.55 -16.99
CA ALA A 214 -1.16 1.48 -17.80
C ALA A 214 -1.57 2.94 -17.54
N ALA A 215 -2.88 3.22 -17.47
CA ALA A 215 -3.41 4.53 -17.12
C ALA A 215 -3.03 4.94 -15.68
N PHE A 216 -3.09 4.01 -14.73
CA PHE A 216 -2.63 4.22 -13.35
C PHE A 216 -1.15 4.61 -13.30
N ASN A 217 -0.29 3.90 -14.04
CA ASN A 217 1.13 4.22 -14.08
C ASN A 217 1.40 5.61 -14.71
N LEU A 218 0.78 5.89 -15.87
CA LEU A 218 0.92 7.17 -16.57
C LEU A 218 0.37 8.37 -15.78
N ASN A 219 -0.60 8.14 -14.88
CA ASN A 219 -1.15 9.17 -14.01
C ASN A 219 -0.07 9.85 -13.15
N LEU A 220 1.02 9.15 -12.81
CA LEU A 220 2.14 9.76 -12.10
C LEU A 220 2.74 10.96 -12.87
N LEU A 221 2.92 10.82 -14.18
CA LEU A 221 3.39 11.91 -15.04
C LEU A 221 2.32 13.00 -15.19
N ALA A 222 1.05 12.62 -15.32
CA ALA A 222 -0.06 13.57 -15.36
C ALA A 222 -0.11 14.44 -14.09
N ARG A 223 0.12 13.83 -12.92
CA ARG A 223 0.19 14.51 -11.64
C ARG A 223 1.36 15.48 -11.59
N ILE A 224 2.55 15.06 -12.03
CA ILE A 224 3.73 15.94 -12.09
C ILE A 224 3.48 17.14 -13.04
N ASN A 225 2.82 16.93 -14.18
CA ASN A 225 2.40 18.02 -15.08
C ASN A 225 1.47 19.00 -14.36
N ARG A 226 0.43 18.48 -13.69
CA ARG A 226 -0.60 19.29 -13.04
C ARG A 226 -0.08 20.07 -11.83
N GLU A 227 0.69 19.43 -10.96
CA GLU A 227 1.09 19.99 -9.66
C GLU A 227 2.44 20.71 -9.70
N LEU A 228 3.35 20.29 -10.57
CA LEU A 228 4.71 20.84 -10.66
C LEU A 228 4.96 21.64 -11.95
N GLY A 229 3.93 21.78 -12.80
CA GLY A 229 3.97 22.53 -14.05
C GLY A 229 4.83 21.87 -15.13
N ALA A 230 5.03 20.55 -15.06
CA ALA A 230 5.83 19.82 -16.03
C ALA A 230 5.16 19.68 -17.40
N ASP A 231 5.94 19.29 -18.39
CA ASP A 231 5.53 19.15 -19.79
C ASP A 231 5.70 17.73 -20.35
N PHE A 232 5.54 16.69 -19.52
CA PHE A 232 5.52 15.31 -20.01
C PHE A 232 4.42 15.12 -21.06
N ASP A 233 4.79 14.68 -22.27
CA ASP A 233 3.82 14.18 -23.25
C ASP A 233 3.52 12.71 -22.96
N LEU A 234 2.41 12.45 -22.28
CA LEU A 234 2.00 11.10 -21.90
C LEU A 234 1.86 10.16 -23.10
N SER A 235 1.52 10.68 -24.28
CA SER A 235 1.40 9.87 -25.49
C SER A 235 2.75 9.39 -26.04
N SER A 236 3.85 9.93 -25.52
CA SER A 236 5.23 9.54 -25.83
C SER A 236 5.81 8.55 -24.80
N PHE A 237 5.00 8.03 -23.89
CA PHE A 237 5.39 6.99 -22.93
C PHE A 237 4.57 5.71 -23.09
N ARG A 238 5.20 4.56 -22.84
CA ARG A 238 4.54 3.26 -22.74
C ARG A 238 4.72 2.65 -21.36
N HIS A 239 3.63 2.13 -20.80
CA HIS A 239 3.67 1.29 -19.61
C HIS A 239 4.41 -0.02 -19.90
N GLN A 240 5.18 -0.51 -18.94
CA GLN A 240 5.83 -1.82 -18.98
C GLN A 240 5.79 -2.46 -17.59
N ALA A 241 5.18 -3.63 -17.47
CA ALA A 241 5.34 -4.50 -16.30
C ALA A 241 6.45 -5.52 -16.56
N ARG A 242 7.36 -5.70 -15.61
CA ARG A 242 8.51 -6.60 -15.72
C ARG A 242 8.57 -7.51 -14.50
N TRP A 243 8.94 -8.77 -14.71
CA TRP A 243 9.25 -9.68 -13.62
C TRP A 243 10.76 -9.72 -13.38
N ASN A 244 11.19 -9.27 -12.21
CA ASN A 244 12.56 -9.44 -11.76
C ASN A 244 12.69 -10.79 -11.03
N ARG A 245 13.38 -11.75 -11.66
CA ARG A 245 13.56 -13.11 -11.12
C ARG A 245 14.46 -13.15 -9.88
N VAL A 246 15.44 -12.25 -9.79
CA VAL A 246 16.41 -12.24 -8.69
C VAL A 246 15.73 -11.72 -7.42
N GLU A 247 15.04 -10.59 -7.56
CA GLU A 247 14.36 -9.92 -6.44
C GLU A 247 12.96 -10.49 -6.14
N ARG A 248 12.43 -11.29 -7.06
CA ARG A 248 11.09 -11.90 -7.04
C ARG A 248 9.99 -10.84 -6.87
N ARG A 249 10.02 -9.85 -7.77
CA ARG A 249 9.06 -8.74 -7.78
C ARG A 249 8.57 -8.42 -9.19
N ILE A 250 7.38 -7.84 -9.24
CA ILE A 250 6.96 -7.04 -10.41
C ILE A 250 7.58 -5.65 -10.28
N GLU A 251 8.06 -5.11 -11.40
CA GLU A 251 8.52 -3.73 -11.54
C GLU A 251 7.65 -3.05 -12.61
N MET A 252 7.09 -1.88 -12.27
CA MET A 252 6.36 -1.04 -13.22
C MET A 252 7.27 0.07 -13.72
N HIS A 253 7.31 0.24 -15.04
CA HIS A 253 8.12 1.25 -15.70
C HIS A 253 7.30 2.05 -16.69
N LEU A 254 7.73 3.29 -16.93
CA LEU A 254 7.31 4.15 -18.02
C LEU A 254 8.49 4.31 -18.97
N GLY A 255 8.41 3.68 -20.14
CA GLY A 255 9.44 3.78 -21.17
C GLY A 255 9.17 4.91 -22.16
N SER A 256 10.18 5.72 -22.44
CA SER A 256 10.11 6.75 -23.47
C SER A 256 10.07 6.12 -24.85
N MET A 257 9.14 6.54 -25.70
CA MET A 257 9.02 6.03 -27.09
C MET A 257 9.82 6.86 -28.10
N CYS A 258 10.44 7.94 -27.67
CA CYS A 258 11.31 8.79 -28.47
C CYS A 258 12.31 9.51 -27.58
N ARG A 259 13.34 10.11 -28.17
CA ARG A 259 14.20 11.03 -27.43
C ARG A 259 13.42 12.32 -27.14
N GLN A 260 13.26 12.67 -25.87
CA GLN A 260 12.49 13.84 -25.45
C GLN A 260 13.15 14.58 -24.29
N THR A 261 12.91 15.89 -24.21
CA THR A 261 13.37 16.75 -23.11
C THR A 261 12.17 17.17 -22.31
N VAL A 262 12.22 16.95 -21.00
CA VAL A 262 11.15 17.31 -20.07
C VAL A 262 11.65 18.44 -19.16
N HIS A 263 10.78 19.42 -18.94
CA HIS A 263 10.96 20.51 -17.99
C HIS A 263 9.99 20.32 -16.83
N VAL A 264 10.48 20.48 -15.61
CA VAL A 264 9.68 20.46 -14.38
C VAL A 264 9.99 21.76 -13.62
N PRO A 265 9.29 22.88 -13.92
CA PRO A 265 9.61 24.20 -13.40
C PRO A 265 9.62 24.28 -11.87
N ALA A 266 8.62 23.71 -11.19
CA ALA A 266 8.56 23.75 -9.73
C ALA A 266 9.73 23.00 -9.06
N ALA A 267 10.33 22.03 -9.76
CA ALA A 267 11.51 21.28 -9.33
C ALA A 267 12.83 21.90 -9.83
N SER A 268 12.77 23.02 -10.57
CA SER A 268 13.94 23.63 -11.24
C SER A 268 14.75 22.61 -12.04
N LEU A 269 14.05 21.69 -12.71
CA LEU A 269 14.63 20.53 -13.35
C LEU A 269 14.36 20.56 -14.86
N ARG A 270 15.41 20.25 -15.62
CA ARG A 270 15.33 19.92 -17.04
C ARG A 270 16.20 18.71 -17.28
N PHE A 271 15.65 17.68 -17.89
CA PHE A 271 16.39 16.46 -18.20
C PHE A 271 15.95 15.89 -19.54
N MET A 272 16.76 14.96 -20.04
CA MET A 272 16.54 14.29 -21.31
C MET A 272 16.36 12.80 -21.07
N LEU A 273 15.38 12.25 -21.76
CA LEU A 273 15.16 10.82 -21.89
C LEU A 273 15.57 10.42 -23.30
N ASP A 274 16.40 9.38 -23.40
CA ASP A 274 16.63 8.71 -24.68
C ASP A 274 15.43 7.81 -25.03
N GLU A 275 15.33 7.42 -26.31
CA GLU A 275 14.36 6.39 -26.71
C GLU A 275 14.63 5.09 -25.95
N ASP A 276 13.56 4.41 -25.53
CA ASP A 276 13.54 3.22 -24.70
C ASP A 276 14.08 3.38 -23.26
N GLU A 277 14.58 4.55 -22.89
CA GLU A 277 14.93 4.84 -21.50
C GLU A 277 13.66 4.79 -20.64
N THR A 278 13.78 4.20 -19.44
CA THR A 278 12.63 4.02 -18.54
C THR A 278 12.74 4.79 -17.24
N ILE A 279 11.59 5.20 -16.72
CA ILE A 279 11.42 5.65 -15.34
C ILE A 279 10.71 4.52 -14.59
N TRP A 280 11.33 4.00 -13.55
CA TRP A 280 10.72 3.00 -12.65
C TRP A 280 9.73 3.71 -11.72
N THR A 281 8.55 3.16 -11.51
CA THR A 281 7.47 3.82 -10.75
C THR A 281 6.95 3.00 -9.57
N GLU A 282 7.06 1.67 -9.62
CA GLU A 282 6.61 0.82 -8.50
C GLU A 282 7.33 -0.53 -8.51
N SER A 283 7.52 -1.07 -7.30
CA SER A 283 7.91 -2.44 -7.03
C SER A 283 6.77 -3.16 -6.34
N SER A 284 6.55 -4.44 -6.67
CA SER A 284 5.67 -5.31 -5.89
C SER A 284 6.32 -6.67 -5.70
N HIS A 285 7.02 -6.80 -4.58
CA HIS A 285 7.66 -8.02 -4.12
C HIS A 285 6.63 -9.09 -3.79
N LYS A 286 6.97 -10.32 -4.20
CA LYS A 286 6.24 -11.53 -3.84
C LYS A 286 7.06 -12.35 -2.87
N TYR A 287 6.34 -13.12 -2.07
CA TYR A 287 6.91 -13.87 -0.96
C TYR A 287 6.68 -15.35 -1.12
N GLN A 288 7.52 -16.14 -0.46
CA GLN A 288 7.21 -17.53 -0.16
C GLN A 288 6.42 -17.61 1.14
N ALA A 289 5.63 -18.66 1.33
CA ALA A 289 4.81 -18.79 2.52
C ALA A 289 5.67 -18.88 3.79
N GLU A 290 6.80 -19.58 3.70
CA GLU A 290 7.74 -19.84 4.78
C GLU A 290 8.58 -18.59 5.13
N GLU A 291 8.75 -17.67 4.17
CA GLU A 291 9.57 -16.47 4.33
C GLU A 291 8.98 -15.48 5.34
N ILE A 292 7.64 -15.41 5.45
CA ILE A 292 6.97 -14.46 6.34
C ILE A 292 7.15 -14.81 7.83
N PRO A 293 6.97 -16.07 8.27
CA PRO A 293 7.35 -16.47 9.62
C PRO A 293 8.81 -16.16 9.97
N GLU A 294 9.75 -16.41 9.05
CA GLU A 294 11.18 -16.12 9.30
C GLU A 294 11.45 -14.61 9.42
N MET A 295 10.82 -13.80 8.56
CA MET A 295 10.86 -12.33 8.62
C MET A 295 10.24 -11.81 9.91
N ALA A 296 9.14 -12.41 10.37
CA ALA A 296 8.51 -12.07 11.65
C ALA A 296 9.48 -12.32 12.82
N GLU A 297 10.14 -13.48 12.86
CA GLU A 297 11.10 -13.81 13.93
C GLU A 297 12.28 -12.82 13.98
N ARG A 298 12.85 -12.46 12.82
CA ARG A 298 13.95 -11.48 12.74
C ARG A 298 13.56 -10.08 13.24
N THR A 299 12.28 -9.72 13.09
CA THR A 299 11.75 -8.38 13.39
C THR A 299 11.05 -8.33 14.76
N GLY A 300 11.23 -9.35 15.60
CA GLY A 300 10.72 -9.36 16.98
C GLY A 300 9.25 -9.75 17.12
N PHE A 301 8.67 -10.36 16.09
CA PHE A 301 7.34 -10.96 16.10
C PHE A 301 7.41 -12.49 16.16
N ARG A 302 6.30 -13.10 16.57
CA ARG A 302 6.06 -14.54 16.45
C ARG A 302 4.86 -14.78 15.53
N CYS A 303 5.01 -15.62 14.51
CA CYS A 303 3.87 -16.04 13.70
C CYS A 303 2.96 -16.99 14.50
N ASP A 304 1.72 -16.58 14.75
CA ASP A 304 0.71 -17.38 15.47
C ASP A 304 -0.21 -18.15 14.52
N GLY A 305 -0.44 -17.61 13.32
CA GLY A 305 -1.25 -18.27 12.31
C GLY A 305 -0.99 -17.73 10.91
N GLN A 306 -1.12 -18.62 9.92
CA GLN A 306 -1.05 -18.29 8.51
C GLN A 306 -2.18 -18.98 7.76
N TRP A 307 -2.92 -18.21 6.96
CA TRP A 307 -3.99 -18.70 6.10
C TRP A 307 -3.67 -18.35 4.66
N ILE A 308 -3.70 -19.34 3.78
CA ILE A 308 -3.27 -19.20 2.38
C ILE A 308 -4.44 -19.45 1.45
N ASP A 309 -4.66 -18.53 0.52
CA ASP A 309 -5.59 -18.70 -0.59
C ASP A 309 -4.95 -19.57 -1.68
N ARG A 310 -5.70 -20.57 -2.16
CA ARG A 310 -5.20 -21.55 -3.14
C ARG A 310 -5.52 -21.18 -4.58
N GLU A 311 -6.49 -20.29 -4.81
CA GLU A 311 -6.89 -19.86 -6.16
C GLU A 311 -5.96 -18.76 -6.66
N TRP A 312 -5.58 -17.85 -5.78
CA TRP A 312 -4.56 -16.84 -6.00
C TRP A 312 -3.62 -16.86 -4.79
N PRO A 313 -2.42 -17.46 -4.90
CA PRO A 313 -1.47 -17.55 -3.80
C PRO A 313 -1.25 -16.19 -3.12
N PHE A 314 -1.84 -16.06 -1.93
CA PHE A 314 -1.82 -14.90 -1.05
C PHE A 314 -1.99 -15.42 0.38
N ALA A 315 -1.29 -14.81 1.33
CA ALA A 315 -1.33 -15.20 2.73
C ALA A 315 -1.84 -14.07 3.62
N GLN A 316 -2.67 -14.43 4.59
CA GLN A 316 -2.91 -13.64 5.79
C GLN A 316 -2.07 -14.21 6.93
N ASN A 317 -1.27 -13.37 7.58
CA ASN A 317 -0.33 -13.78 8.63
C ASN A 317 -0.68 -13.04 9.92
N LEU A 318 -1.07 -13.77 10.95
CA LEU A 318 -1.25 -13.21 12.29
C LEU A 318 0.07 -13.32 13.06
N LEU A 319 0.69 -12.17 13.28
CA LEU A 319 1.96 -12.01 13.97
C LEU A 319 1.71 -11.38 15.34
N ILE A 320 2.36 -11.89 16.38
CA ILE A 320 2.25 -11.40 17.76
C ILE A 320 3.55 -10.70 18.13
N ALA A 321 3.47 -9.49 18.63
CA ALA A 321 4.60 -8.73 19.15
C ALA A 321 5.17 -9.47 20.37
N GLY A 322 6.45 -9.86 20.27
CA GLY A 322 7.17 -10.68 21.26
C GLY A 322 7.48 -9.99 22.57
#